data_AF-A0A2M7YZ05-F1
#
_entry.id   AF-A0A2M7YZ05-F1
#
_cell.length_a   1.000
_cell.length_b   1.000
_cell.length_c   1.000
_cell.angle_alpha   90.00
_cell.angle_beta   90.00
_cell.angle_gamma   90.00
#
_symmetry.space_group_name_H-M   'P 1'
#
loop_
_entity.id
_entity.type
_entity.pdbx_description
1 polymer ?
#
loop_
_entity_poly.entity_id
_entity_poly.type
_entity_poly.pdbx_seq_one_letter_code
_entity_poly.pdbx_strand_id
1 'polypeptide(L)'
;MTLPLPDPLARAHSDALTTLLRQQINHAGGWLSFADYMQAVLYTPGMGYYSAGMTKFGESGDFVTAPELSPLFGQTLAQQAAQILAEIPHGSILELGAGSGKLA
;
A
#
# COMPACT_ATOMS: atom_id res chain seq x y z
N MET A 1 23.19 9.04 4.16
CA MET A 1 22.42 8.42 3.06
C MET A 1 21.42 9.45 2.57
N THR A 2 21.35 9.73 1.26
CA THR A 2 20.43 10.73 0.67
C THR A 2 19.30 10.02 -0.04
N LEU A 3 18.06 10.49 0.12
CA LEU A 3 16.91 9.97 -0.62
C LEU A 3 17.04 10.34 -2.11
N PRO A 4 16.63 9.47 -3.05
CA PRO A 4 16.62 9.79 -4.46
C PRO A 4 15.62 10.91 -4.74
N LEU A 5 15.93 11.73 -5.74
CA LEU A 5 14.98 12.74 -6.21
C LEU A 5 13.91 12.04 -7.08
N PRO A 6 12.61 12.32 -6.83
CA PRO A 6 11.55 11.83 -7.70
C PRO A 6 11.67 12.47 -9.09
N ASP A 7 11.19 11.76 -10.11
CA ASP A 7 11.05 12.31 -11.45
C ASP A 7 10.04 13.48 -11.47
N PRO A 8 10.01 14.30 -12.54
CA PRO A 8 9.14 15.48 -12.61
C PRO A 8 7.65 15.18 -12.47
N LEU A 9 7.16 14.03 -12.97
CA LEU A 9 5.74 13.66 -12.87
C LEU A 9 5.40 13.24 -11.44
N ALA A 10 6.22 12.37 -10.84
CA ALA A 10 6.06 11.98 -9.44
C ALA A 10 6.14 13.19 -8.49
N ARG A 11 7.02 14.16 -8.79
CA ARG A 11 7.11 15.41 -8.03
C ARG A 11 5.86 16.27 -8.17
N ALA A 12 5.38 16.50 -9.40
CA ALA A 12 4.17 17.28 -9.63
C ALA A 12 2.94 16.66 -8.93
N HIS A 13 2.87 15.33 -8.92
CA HIS A 13 1.84 14.58 -8.20
C HIS A 13 1.91 14.80 -6.68
N SER A 14 3.12 14.73 -6.11
CA SER A 14 3.37 15.01 -4.69
C SER A 14 3.05 16.46 -4.31
N ASP A 15 3.37 17.43 -5.17
CA ASP A 15 3.08 18.85 -4.96
C ASP A 15 1.57 19.14 -4.96
N ALA A 16 0.80 18.45 -5.83
CA ALA A 16 -0.66 18.54 -5.85
C ALA A 16 -1.28 18.03 -4.55
N LEU A 17 -0.85 16.85 -4.06
CA LEU A 17 -1.29 16.30 -2.78
C LEU A 17 -0.88 17.18 -1.59
N THR A 18 0.32 17.75 -1.62
CA THR A 18 0.79 18.70 -0.60
C THR A 18 -0.11 19.92 -0.52
N THR A 19 -0.57 20.43 -1.67
CA THR A 19 -1.51 21.56 -1.72
C THR A 19 -2.85 21.20 -1.08
N LEU A 20 -3.38 20.02 -1.39
CA LEU A 20 -4.62 19.50 -0.76
C LEU A 20 -4.48 19.37 0.77
N LEU A 21 -3.36 18.82 1.25
CA LEU A 21 -3.11 18.65 2.69
C LEU A 21 -3.07 19.99 3.43
N ARG A 22 -2.43 21.01 2.86
CA ARG A 22 -2.41 22.35 3.45
C ARG A 22 -3.83 22.92 3.59
N GLN A 23 -4.68 22.70 2.59
CA GLN A 23 -6.09 23.12 2.67
C GLN A 23 -6.84 22.38 3.78
N GLN A 24 -6.65 21.06 3.90
CA GLN A 24 -7.26 20.26 4.96
C GLN A 24 -6.82 20.71 6.36
N ILE A 25 -5.52 20.94 6.55
CA ILE A 25 -4.96 21.44 7.82
C ILE A 25 -5.56 22.79 8.18
N ASN A 26 -5.64 23.72 7.23
CA ASN A 26 -6.22 25.03 7.48
C ASN A 26 -7.72 24.93 7.81
N HIS A 27 -8.46 24.08 7.11
CA HIS A 27 -9.89 23.86 7.37
C HIS A 27 -10.15 23.24 8.75
N ALA A 28 -9.24 22.38 9.22
CA ALA A 28 -9.29 21.76 10.54
C ALA A 28 -8.82 22.67 11.69
N GLY A 29 -8.58 23.96 11.44
CA GLY A 29 -8.12 24.91 12.46
C GLY A 29 -6.61 24.91 12.69
N GLY A 30 -5.83 24.48 11.69
CA GLY A 30 -4.37 24.52 11.70
C GLY A 30 -3.71 23.23 12.18
N TRP A 31 -4.46 22.17 12.44
CA TRP A 31 -3.92 20.90 12.91
C TRP A 31 -4.69 19.70 12.33
N LEU A 32 -3.96 18.64 11.99
CA LEU A 32 -4.49 17.32 11.69
C LEU A 32 -3.83 16.30 12.60
N SER A 33 -4.58 15.28 12.99
CA SER A 33 -3.96 14.14 13.65
C SER A 33 -3.01 13.44 12.70
N PHE A 34 -2.01 12.75 13.24
CA PHE A 34 -1.13 11.95 12.41
C PHE A 34 -1.90 10.85 11.67
N ALA A 35 -2.95 10.30 12.28
CA ALA A 35 -3.83 9.33 11.64
C ALA A 35 -4.53 9.94 10.40
N ASP A 36 -5.07 11.16 10.50
CA ASP A 36 -5.72 11.83 9.36
C ASP A 36 -4.71 12.20 8.27
N TYR A 37 -3.52 12.66 8.67
CA TYR A 37 -2.43 12.91 7.73
C TYR A 37 -2.05 11.64 6.97
N MET A 38 -1.82 10.53 7.69
CA MET A 38 -1.49 9.23 7.11
C MET A 38 -2.60 8.72 6.19
N GLN A 39 -3.85 8.86 6.61
CA GLN A 39 -5.01 8.52 5.79
C GLN A 39 -5.00 9.28 4.47
N ALA A 40 -4.73 10.59 4.51
CA ALA A 40 -4.68 11.42 3.32
C ALA A 40 -3.48 11.08 2.41
N VAL A 41 -2.25 10.99 2.94
CA VAL A 41 -1.08 10.72 2.09
C VAL A 41 -1.06 9.32 1.50
N LEU A 42 -1.67 8.35 2.18
CA LEU A 42 -1.71 6.96 1.72
C LEU A 42 -2.92 6.66 0.83
N TYR A 43 -4.10 7.22 1.13
CA TYR A 43 -5.37 6.72 0.57
C TYR A 43 -6.25 7.77 -0.11
N THR A 44 -5.80 9.02 -0.26
CA THR A 44 -6.57 10.00 -1.05
C THR A 44 -6.85 9.45 -2.45
N PRO A 45 -8.11 9.33 -2.89
CA PRO A 45 -8.43 8.77 -4.20
C PRO A 45 -7.66 9.46 -5.34
N GLY A 46 -6.97 8.67 -6.16
CA GLY A 46 -6.16 9.17 -7.28
C GLY A 46 -4.85 9.87 -6.89
N MET A 47 -4.60 10.17 -5.62
CA MET A 47 -3.39 10.92 -5.19
C MET A 47 -2.53 10.18 -4.16
N GLY A 48 -3.17 9.50 -3.21
CA GLY A 48 -2.49 8.82 -2.12
C GLY A 48 -1.60 7.69 -2.62
N TYR A 49 -0.57 7.39 -1.84
CA TYR A 49 0.44 6.40 -2.21
C TYR A 49 -0.17 5.08 -2.67
N TYR A 50 -1.17 4.52 -1.98
CA TYR A 50 -1.84 3.27 -2.36
C TYR A 50 -2.98 3.45 -3.38
N SER A 51 -3.38 4.67 -3.71
CA SER A 51 -4.54 4.99 -4.56
C SER A 51 -4.21 5.67 -5.90
N ALA A 52 -2.94 6.02 -6.15
CA ALA A 52 -2.51 6.73 -7.37
C ALA A 52 -2.21 5.85 -8.60
N GLY A 53 -2.46 4.53 -8.54
CA GLY A 53 -2.27 3.64 -9.71
C GLY A 53 -0.81 3.42 -10.18
N MET A 54 0.20 3.92 -9.47
CA MET A 54 1.61 3.72 -9.82
C MET A 54 2.11 2.30 -9.46
N THR A 55 3.14 1.79 -10.13
CA THR A 55 3.79 0.51 -9.78
C THR A 55 4.54 0.67 -8.45
N LYS A 56 4.16 -0.09 -7.41
CA LYS A 56 4.66 0.09 -6.02
C LYS A 56 5.44 -1.08 -5.44
N PHE A 57 5.33 -2.26 -6.04
CA PHE A 57 5.84 -3.52 -5.47
C PHE A 57 6.90 -4.17 -6.36
N GLY A 58 7.81 -4.93 -5.74
CA GLY A 58 8.85 -5.70 -6.41
C GLY A 58 10.20 -4.99 -6.46
N GLU A 59 11.18 -5.56 -7.19
CA GLU A 59 12.56 -5.02 -7.26
C GLU A 59 12.62 -3.59 -7.82
N SER A 60 11.60 -3.17 -8.56
CA SER A 60 11.47 -1.80 -9.09
C SER A 60 10.55 -0.89 -8.27
N GLY A 61 9.99 -1.39 -7.16
CA GLY A 61 9.15 -0.63 -6.23
C GLY A 61 9.95 -0.06 -5.05
N ASP A 62 9.27 0.65 -4.15
CA ASP A 62 9.93 1.27 -2.98
C ASP A 62 10.35 0.26 -1.91
N PHE A 63 9.71 -0.91 -1.91
CA PHE A 63 9.99 -2.02 -1.00
C PHE A 63 9.60 -3.37 -1.62
N VAL A 64 10.25 -4.42 -1.13
CA VAL A 64 9.93 -5.81 -1.47
C VAL A 64 9.00 -6.43 -0.42
N THR A 65 8.16 -7.35 -0.85
CA THR A 65 7.33 -8.19 0.03
C THR A 65 7.66 -9.67 -0.20
N ALA A 66 7.40 -10.54 0.77
CA ALA A 66 7.78 -11.96 0.67
C ALA A 66 7.18 -12.68 -0.56
N PRO A 67 5.91 -12.43 -0.98
CA PRO A 67 5.37 -12.98 -2.22
C PRO A 67 6.12 -12.55 -3.49
N GLU A 68 6.74 -11.36 -3.48
CA GLU A 68 7.54 -10.86 -4.60
C GLU A 68 8.91 -11.54 -4.71
N LEU A 69 9.45 -12.04 -3.60
CA LEU A 69 10.79 -12.61 -3.51
C LEU A 69 10.84 -14.08 -3.93
N SER A 70 9.86 -14.90 -3.55
CA SER A 70 9.86 -16.32 -3.85
C SER A 70 8.47 -16.98 -3.75
N PRO A 71 8.11 -17.87 -4.69
CA PRO A 71 6.91 -18.70 -4.58
C PRO A 71 6.87 -19.56 -3.31
N LEU A 72 8.03 -19.86 -2.71
CA LEU A 72 8.13 -20.69 -1.51
C LEU A 72 7.35 -20.11 -0.33
N PHE A 73 7.21 -18.77 -0.24
CA PHE A 73 6.43 -18.13 0.81
C PHE A 73 4.95 -18.55 0.75
N GLY A 74 4.32 -18.41 -0.43
CA GLY A 74 2.93 -18.82 -0.63
C GLY A 74 2.72 -20.32 -0.47
N GLN A 75 3.65 -21.14 -1.00
CA GLN A 75 3.60 -22.60 -0.85
C GLN A 75 3.67 -23.05 0.62
N THR A 76 4.49 -22.38 1.42
CA THR A 76 4.63 -22.68 2.86
C THR A 76 3.36 -22.26 3.61
N LEU A 77 2.85 -21.05 3.34
CA LEU A 77 1.61 -20.56 3.96
C LEU A 77 0.41 -21.45 3.62
N ALA A 78 0.33 -21.95 2.38
CA ALA A 78 -0.74 -22.81 1.92
C ALA A 78 -0.87 -24.11 2.72
N GLN A 79 0.24 -24.66 3.23
CA GLN A 79 0.20 -25.85 4.09
C GLN A 79 -0.59 -25.58 5.39
N GLN A 80 -0.31 -24.45 6.05
CA GLN A 80 -1.03 -24.08 7.27
C GLN A 80 -2.48 -23.69 6.98
N ALA A 81 -2.74 -22.97 5.88
CA ALA A 81 -4.08 -22.61 5.47
C ALA A 81 -4.93 -23.85 5.18
N ALA A 82 -4.37 -24.86 4.50
CA ALA A 82 -5.05 -26.13 4.24
C ALA A 82 -5.41 -26.88 5.52
N GLN A 83 -4.51 -26.91 6.51
CA GLN A 83 -4.78 -27.52 7.82
C GLN A 83 -5.97 -26.83 8.52
N ILE A 84 -5.99 -25.49 8.52
CA ILE A 84 -7.08 -24.72 9.15
C ILE A 84 -8.40 -24.94 8.40
N LEU A 85 -8.39 -24.90 7.07
CA LEU A 85 -9.58 -25.07 6.25
C LEU A 85 -10.20 -26.47 6.39
N ALA A 86 -9.40 -27.51 6.65
CA ALA A 86 -9.91 -28.86 6.89
C ALA A 86 -10.83 -28.94 8.13
N GLU A 87 -10.63 -28.05 9.11
CA GLU A 87 -11.43 -27.98 10.34
C GLU A 87 -12.66 -27.07 10.20
N ILE A 88 -12.82 -26.36 9.07
CA ILE A 88 -13.88 -25.38 8.85
C ILE A 88 -14.76 -25.86 7.68
N PRO A 89 -15.95 -26.44 7.96
CA PRO A 89 -16.91 -26.78 6.93
C PRO A 89 -17.25 -25.56 6.06
N HIS A 90 -17.08 -25.70 4.75
CA HIS A 90 -17.27 -24.60 3.77
C HIS A 90 -16.39 -23.36 4.02
N GLY A 91 -15.19 -23.55 4.57
CA GLY A 91 -14.20 -22.48 4.76
C GLY A 91 -13.80 -21.81 3.44
N SER A 92 -13.41 -20.53 3.52
CA SER A 92 -12.91 -19.74 2.39
C SER A 92 -11.75 -18.85 2.86
N ILE A 93 -10.88 -18.46 1.93
CA ILE A 93 -9.78 -17.52 2.18
C ILE A 93 -10.16 -16.16 1.62
N LEU A 94 -9.91 -15.11 2.41
CA LEU A 94 -10.01 -13.71 1.99
C LEU A 94 -8.63 -13.06 2.15
N GLU A 95 -8.07 -12.58 1.05
CA GLU A 95 -6.84 -11.78 1.08
C GLU A 95 -7.17 -10.29 0.99
N LEU A 96 -6.67 -9.51 1.96
CA LEU A 96 -6.81 -8.06 1.97
C LEU A 96 -5.52 -7.41 1.46
N GLY A 97 -5.64 -6.55 0.46
CA GLY A 97 -4.48 -5.84 -0.10
C GLY A 97 -3.51 -6.78 -0.83
N ALA A 98 -4.03 -7.62 -1.74
CA ALA A 98 -3.31 -8.68 -2.44
C ALA A 98 -2.11 -8.22 -3.31
N GLY A 99 -1.77 -6.93 -3.32
CA GLY A 99 -0.63 -6.38 -4.05
C GLY A 99 -0.70 -6.71 -5.54
N SER A 100 0.31 -7.43 -6.03
CA SER A 100 0.38 -7.93 -7.41
C SER A 100 -0.47 -9.18 -7.68
N GLY A 101 -1.00 -9.82 -6.64
CA GLY A 101 -1.69 -11.10 -6.71
C GLY A 101 -0.78 -12.33 -6.64
N LYS A 102 0.55 -12.18 -6.48
CA LYS A 102 1.49 -13.32 -6.41
C LYS A 102 1.23 -14.30 -5.25
N LEU A 103 0.54 -13.87 -4.20
CA LEU A 103 0.18 -14.73 -3.07
C LEU A 103 -1.14 -15.50 -3.29
N ALA A 104 -2.05 -14.96 -4.11
CA ALA A 104 -3.38 -15.51 -4.38
C ALA A 104 -3.33 -16.67 -5.38
#